data_AF-A0A5B7AYJ6-F1
#
_entry.id   AF-A0A5B7AYJ6-F1
#
_cell.length_a   1.000
_cell.length_b   1.000
_cell.length_c   1.000
_cell.angle_alpha   90.00
_cell.angle_beta   90.00
_cell.angle_gamma   90.00
#
_symmetry.space_group_name_H-M   'P 1'
#
loop_
_entity.id
_entity.type
_entity.pdbx_description
1 polymer ?
#
loop_
_entity_poly.entity_id
_entity_poly.type
_entity_poly.pdbx_seq_one_letter_code
_entity_poly.pdbx_strand_id
1 'polypeptide(L)'
;MIWKPMFCVSAVNPFLFSKVPALLHVAVVRRKIEVMLPYVCCPFRRSIYKGLGSRRYLLESNDFIALRDLIDLSKGAFAALPVMVETVSRKILEHITEQCLCCDMGVTCNAWQACYDPSSLIFPFQEEEIERCGSCELVFHKPCFIKITSCPCGAY
;
A
#
# COMPACT_ATOMS: atom_id res chain seq x y z
N MET A 1 27.73 -0.10 -10.00
CA MET A 1 27.34 -1.17 -9.04
C MET A 1 26.38 -0.67 -7.95
N ILE A 2 26.68 0.44 -7.27
CA ILE A 2 25.91 0.93 -6.10
C ILE A 2 24.42 1.23 -6.38
N TRP A 3 24.09 1.58 -7.63
CA TRP A 3 22.75 2.00 -8.06
C TRP A 3 21.85 0.86 -8.55
N LYS A 4 22.39 -0.35 -8.71
CA LYS A 4 21.64 -1.50 -9.22
C LYS A 4 21.02 -2.27 -8.04
N PRO A 5 19.73 -2.62 -8.08
CA PRO A 5 19.08 -3.40 -7.03
C PRO A 5 19.51 -4.86 -7.14
N MET A 6 20.56 -5.24 -6.41
CA MET A 6 21.19 -6.55 -6.49
C MET A 6 21.02 -7.38 -5.20
N PHE A 7 20.64 -6.74 -4.09
CA PHE A 7 20.63 -7.39 -2.78
C PHE A 7 19.21 -7.80 -2.43
N CYS A 8 18.99 -9.11 -2.31
CA CYS A 8 17.81 -9.64 -1.66
C CYS A 8 18.10 -9.80 -0.17
N VAL A 9 17.54 -8.92 0.65
CA VAL A 9 17.86 -8.86 2.10
C VAL A 9 17.52 -10.17 2.79
N SER A 10 16.37 -10.78 2.46
CA SER A 10 15.93 -12.06 3.03
C SER A 10 16.85 -13.22 2.62
N ALA A 11 17.42 -13.20 1.41
CA ALA A 11 18.38 -14.20 0.96
C ALA A 11 19.78 -14.01 1.58
N VAL A 12 20.17 -12.76 1.86
CA VAL A 12 21.48 -12.46 2.47
C VAL A 12 21.44 -12.71 3.97
N ASN A 13 20.46 -12.15 4.68
CA ASN A 13 20.25 -12.35 6.11
C ASN A 13 18.84 -11.87 6.51
N PRO A 14 17.86 -12.78 6.71
CA PRO A 14 16.50 -12.39 7.06
C PRO A 14 16.39 -11.73 8.44
N PHE A 15 17.34 -11.97 9.35
CA PHE A 15 17.34 -11.36 10.68
C PHE A 15 17.57 -9.84 10.65
N LEU A 16 18.09 -9.30 9.54
CA LEU A 16 18.29 -7.85 9.39
C LEU A 16 16.99 -7.06 9.54
N PHE A 17 15.84 -7.60 9.13
CA PHE A 17 14.54 -6.96 9.33
C PHE A 17 14.21 -6.78 10.82
N SER A 18 14.60 -7.74 11.67
CA SER A 18 14.39 -7.64 13.12
C SER A 18 15.37 -6.69 13.81
N LYS A 19 16.53 -6.43 13.20
CA LYS A 19 17.62 -5.63 13.79
C LYS A 19 17.67 -4.20 13.26
N VAL A 20 17.07 -3.92 12.11
CA VAL A 20 17.08 -2.61 11.46
C VAL A 20 15.62 -2.17 11.23
N PRO A 21 14.99 -1.49 12.20
CA PRO A 21 13.59 -1.09 12.10
C PRO A 21 13.27 -0.27 10.85
N ALA A 22 14.18 0.62 10.44
CA ALA A 22 14.01 1.43 9.23
C ALA A 22 13.95 0.57 7.95
N LEU A 23 14.66 -0.57 7.90
CA LEU A 23 14.63 -1.48 6.76
C LEU A 23 13.30 -2.24 6.69
N LEU A 24 12.81 -2.73 7.83
CA LEU A 24 11.50 -3.35 7.93
C LEU A 24 10.40 -2.37 7.52
N HIS A 25 10.47 -1.14 8.03
CA HIS A 25 9.53 -0.09 7.69
C HIS A 25 9.50 0.21 6.18
N VAL A 26 10.67 0.39 5.55
CA VAL A 26 10.75 0.58 4.08
C VAL A 26 10.16 -0.61 3.33
N ALA A 27 10.42 -1.85 3.76
CA ALA A 27 9.86 -3.03 3.12
C ALA A 27 8.32 -3.09 3.24
N VAL A 28 7.77 -2.77 4.41
CA VAL A 28 6.31 -2.69 4.62
C VAL A 28 5.68 -1.61 3.73
N VAL A 29 6.27 -0.41 3.68
CA VAL A 29 5.75 0.69 2.85
C VAL A 29 5.84 0.35 1.37
N ARG A 30 6.94 -0.26 0.90
CA ARG A 30 7.05 -0.69 -0.49
C ARG A 30 6.06 -1.79 -0.84
N ARG A 31 5.73 -2.70 0.08
CA ARG A 31 4.63 -3.67 -0.10
C ARG A 31 3.27 -2.98 -0.24
N LYS A 32 2.98 -1.97 0.58
CA LYS A 32 1.76 -1.16 0.40
C LYS A 32 1.71 -0.51 -0.99
N ILE A 33 2.82 0.06 -1.46
CA ILE A 33 2.89 0.65 -2.80
C ILE A 33 2.69 -0.41 -3.88
N GLU A 34 3.31 -1.59 -3.76
CA GLU A 34 3.14 -2.70 -4.71
C GLU A 34 1.67 -3.09 -4.89
N VAL A 35 0.91 -3.13 -3.78
CA VAL A 35 -0.53 -3.44 -3.82
C VAL A 35 -1.35 -2.29 -4.41
N MET A 36 -1.03 -1.02 -4.10
CA MET A 36 -1.80 0.14 -4.56
C MET A 36 -1.49 0.56 -6.02
N LEU A 37 -0.24 0.41 -6.46
CA LEU A 37 0.23 0.97 -7.73
C LEU A 37 -0.50 0.44 -8.98
N PRO A 38 -0.97 -0.83 -9.05
CA PRO A 38 -1.81 -1.32 -10.14
C PRO A 38 -3.10 -0.51 -10.35
N TYR A 39 -3.63 0.12 -9.29
CA TYR A 39 -4.85 0.93 -9.35
C TYR A 39 -4.63 2.34 -9.90
N VAL A 40 -3.37 2.77 -10.10
CA VAL A 40 -3.06 4.06 -10.74
C VAL A 40 -3.03 3.89 -12.26
N CYS A 41 -4.21 3.88 -12.89
CA CYS A 41 -4.39 3.70 -14.34
C CYS A 41 -4.33 4.99 -15.16
N CYS A 42 -3.91 6.11 -14.57
CA CYS A 42 -3.92 7.43 -15.20
C CYS A 42 -2.49 8.00 -15.41
N PRO A 43 -2.34 9.18 -16.06
CA PRO A 43 -1.03 9.80 -16.31
C PRO A 43 -0.18 10.06 -15.06
N PHE A 44 -0.79 10.15 -13.88
CA PHE A 44 -0.08 10.31 -12.60
C PHE A 44 0.97 9.23 -12.37
N ARG A 45 0.73 7.99 -12.83
CA ARG A 45 1.68 6.89 -12.74
C ARG A 45 3.04 7.25 -13.35
N ARG A 46 3.05 7.95 -14.49
CA ARG A 46 4.29 8.41 -15.14
C ARG A 46 5.01 9.46 -14.29
N SER A 47 4.27 10.36 -13.65
CA SER A 47 4.84 11.39 -12.76
C SER A 47 5.51 10.78 -11.54
N ILE A 48 4.94 9.73 -10.95
CA ILE A 48 5.57 8.98 -9.84
C ILE A 48 6.92 8.40 -10.29
N TYR A 49 6.94 7.63 -11.38
CA TYR A 49 8.18 7.04 -11.88
C TYR A 49 9.20 8.09 -12.31
N LYS A 50 8.77 9.22 -12.88
CA LYS A 50 9.65 10.34 -13.21
C LYS A 50 10.29 10.93 -11.96
N GLY A 51 9.53 11.13 -10.88
CA GLY A 51 10.04 11.64 -9.61
C GLY A 51 11.09 10.74 -8.95
N LEU A 52 10.99 9.42 -9.14
CA LEU A 52 11.96 8.46 -8.60
C LEU A 52 13.23 8.32 -9.44
N GLY A 53 13.22 8.74 -10.72
CA GLY A 53 14.40 8.71 -11.58
C GLY A 53 15.04 7.33 -11.68
N SER A 54 16.27 7.18 -11.20
CA SER A 54 16.99 5.89 -11.19
C SER A 54 16.53 4.93 -10.09
N ARG A 55 15.68 5.37 -9.14
CA ARG A 55 15.14 4.57 -8.03
C ARG A 55 13.77 3.96 -8.32
N ARG A 56 13.34 3.88 -9.57
CA ARG A 56 12.03 3.30 -9.96
C ARG A 56 11.84 1.86 -9.47
N TYR A 57 12.92 1.08 -9.40
CA TYR A 57 12.91 -0.29 -8.88
C TYR A 57 12.31 -0.41 -7.48
N LEU A 58 12.32 0.67 -6.68
CA LEU A 58 11.71 0.66 -5.35
C LEU A 58 10.20 0.39 -5.39
N LEU A 59 9.55 0.65 -6.53
CA LEU A 59 8.12 0.42 -6.74
C LEU A 59 7.79 -0.81 -7.58
N GLU A 60 8.78 -1.36 -8.29
CA GLU A 60 8.58 -2.42 -9.29
C GLU A 60 8.81 -3.83 -8.73
N SER A 61 9.63 -3.95 -7.67
CA SER A 61 9.91 -5.21 -6.99
C SER A 61 10.18 -4.91 -5.53
N ASN A 62 9.73 -5.78 -4.62
CA ASN A 62 10.07 -5.71 -3.20
C ASN A 62 11.32 -6.51 -2.82
N ASP A 63 11.75 -7.43 -3.67
CA ASP A 63 12.76 -8.43 -3.33
C ASP A 63 14.16 -7.83 -3.25
N PHE A 64 14.44 -6.83 -4.11
CA PHE A 64 15.78 -6.28 -4.25
C PHE A 64 15.90 -4.84 -3.76
N ILE A 65 17.05 -4.54 -3.16
CA ILE A 65 17.47 -3.19 -2.77
C ILE A 65 18.87 -2.89 -3.31
N ALA A 66 19.12 -1.63 -3.65
CA ALA A 66 20.43 -1.20 -4.11
C ALA A 66 21.35 -0.90 -2.92
N LEU A 67 22.67 -1.03 -3.09
CA LEU A 67 23.63 -0.72 -2.04
C LEU A 67 23.52 0.75 -1.58
N ARG A 68 23.23 1.66 -2.51
CA ARG A 68 22.99 3.09 -2.20
C ARG A 68 21.93 3.26 -1.12
N ASP A 69 20.88 2.46 -1.17
CA ASP A 69 19.73 2.59 -0.29
C ASP A 69 20.01 1.97 1.08
N LEU A 70 20.79 0.88 1.12
CA LEU A 70 21.31 0.33 2.37
C LEU A 70 22.26 1.32 3.07
N ILE A 71 23.15 1.99 2.30
CA ILE A 71 24.00 3.07 2.80
C ILE A 71 23.16 4.25 3.30
N ASP A 72 22.06 4.56 2.63
CA ASP A 72 21.17 5.63 3.08
C ASP A 72 20.48 5.27 4.41
N LEU A 73 20.00 4.03 4.54
CA LEU A 73 19.40 3.51 5.77
C LEU A 73 20.38 3.48 6.94
N SER A 74 21.67 3.22 6.69
CA SER A 74 22.67 3.22 7.76
C SER A 74 22.95 4.61 8.35
N LYS A 75 22.41 5.68 7.77
CA LYS A 75 22.51 7.04 8.33
C LYS A 75 21.55 7.31 9.49
N GLY A 76 20.74 6.32 9.88
CA GLY A 76 19.84 6.42 11.03
C GLY A 76 18.80 7.53 10.85
N ALA A 77 18.70 8.46 11.79
CA ALA A 77 17.74 9.56 11.78
C ALA A 77 17.84 10.47 10.53
N PHE A 78 18.97 10.45 9.83
CA PHE A 78 19.19 11.23 8.60
C PHE A 78 18.93 10.43 7.31
N ALA A 79 18.42 9.19 7.41
CA ALA A 79 18.07 8.39 6.25
C ALA A 79 16.90 9.03 5.50
N ALA A 80 17.08 9.29 4.21
CA ALA A 80 16.06 9.93 3.37
C ALA A 80 15.07 8.91 2.78
N LEU A 81 15.50 7.66 2.61
CA LEU A 81 14.72 6.61 1.99
C LEU A 81 13.36 6.34 2.67
N PRO A 82 13.26 6.22 4.01
CA PRO A 82 11.96 6.04 4.67
C PRO A 82 10.96 7.14 4.34
N VAL A 83 11.37 8.41 4.49
CA VAL A 83 10.53 9.57 4.20
C VAL A 83 10.14 9.62 2.72
N MET A 84 11.07 9.26 1.82
CA MET A 84 10.82 9.20 0.39
C MET A 84 9.73 8.17 0.06
N VAL A 85 9.83 6.93 0.54
CA VAL A 85 8.85 5.88 0.24
C VAL A 85 7.50 6.16 0.89
N GLU A 86 7.47 6.72 2.10
CA GLU A 86 6.23 7.18 2.74
C GLU A 86 5.54 8.26 1.94
N THR A 87 6.31 9.26 1.47
CA THR A 87 5.77 10.35 0.66
C THR A 87 5.17 9.83 -0.63
N VAL A 88 5.82 8.86 -1.29
CA VAL A 88 5.27 8.23 -2.50
C VAL A 88 4.01 7.43 -2.17
N SER A 89 4.03 6.61 -1.12
CA SER A 89 2.88 5.82 -0.67
C SER A 89 1.67 6.70 -0.38
N ARG A 90 1.87 7.79 0.37
CA ARG A 90 0.82 8.76 0.70
C ARG A 90 0.26 9.43 -0.55
N LYS A 91 1.13 9.90 -1.44
CA LYS A 91 0.70 10.52 -2.71
C LYS A 91 -0.09 9.57 -3.61
N ILE A 92 0.26 8.28 -3.63
CA ILE A 92 -0.50 7.26 -4.37
C ILE A 92 -1.88 7.09 -3.76
N LEU A 93 -1.94 6.93 -2.42
CA LEU A 93 -3.19 6.77 -1.70
C LEU A 93 -4.12 7.97 -1.93
N GLU A 94 -3.67 9.18 -1.59
CA GLU A 94 -4.41 10.44 -1.78
C GLU A 94 -4.91 10.58 -3.23
N HIS A 95 -4.07 10.20 -4.21
CA HIS A 95 -4.47 10.29 -5.60
C HIS A 95 -5.62 9.35 -5.97
N ILE A 96 -5.56 8.09 -5.52
CA ILE A 96 -6.59 7.09 -5.82
C ILE A 96 -7.89 7.42 -5.06
N THR A 97 -7.79 7.84 -3.81
CA THR A 97 -8.96 8.00 -2.94
C THR A 97 -9.64 9.36 -3.06
N GLU A 98 -8.92 10.42 -3.42
CA GLU A 98 -9.45 11.79 -3.33
C GLU A 98 -9.36 12.60 -4.64
N GLN A 99 -8.45 12.27 -5.57
CA GLN A 99 -8.12 13.17 -6.69
C GLN A 99 -8.46 12.62 -8.08
N CYS A 100 -8.43 11.31 -8.29
CA CYS A 100 -8.57 10.73 -9.62
C CYS A 100 -9.94 10.12 -9.84
N LEU A 101 -10.78 10.86 -10.56
CA LEU A 101 -12.03 10.40 -11.16
C LEU A 101 -11.83 9.24 -12.17
N CYS A 102 -10.58 9.04 -12.59
CA CYS A 102 -10.14 8.06 -13.59
C CYS A 102 -9.85 6.66 -13.02
N CYS A 103 -9.49 6.58 -11.75
CA CYS A 103 -9.09 5.35 -11.06
C CYS A 103 -10.16 4.93 -10.06
N ASP A 104 -11.40 5.40 -10.25
CA ASP A 104 -12.53 5.18 -9.35
C ASP A 104 -12.93 3.70 -9.35
N MET A 105 -12.31 2.96 -8.45
CA MET A 105 -12.51 1.52 -8.22
C MET A 105 -13.09 1.26 -6.82
N GLY A 106 -13.46 2.32 -6.11
CA GLY A 106 -14.01 2.23 -4.78
C GLY A 106 -15.44 1.69 -4.80
N VAL A 107 -15.79 0.85 -3.84
CA VAL A 107 -17.17 0.38 -3.63
C VAL A 107 -17.68 0.87 -2.28
N THR A 108 -18.98 1.14 -2.17
CA THR A 108 -19.57 1.57 -0.91
C THR A 108 -19.67 0.40 0.08
N CYS A 109 -19.67 0.73 1.38
CA CYS A 109 -19.91 -0.27 2.42
C CYS A 109 -21.36 -0.78 2.36
N ASN A 110 -21.53 -2.11 2.29
CA ASN A 110 -22.85 -2.75 2.23
C ASN A 110 -23.58 -2.84 3.58
N ALA A 111 -23.11 -2.14 4.62
CA ALA A 111 -23.84 -2.01 5.88
C ALA A 111 -24.93 -0.91 5.85
N TRP A 112 -25.03 -0.14 4.76
CA TRP A 112 -26.08 0.87 4.53
C TRP A 112 -26.20 1.81 5.74
N GLN A 113 -27.36 1.84 6.40
CA GLN A 113 -27.68 2.70 7.53
C GLN A 113 -26.88 2.38 8.80
N ALA A 114 -26.27 1.18 8.88
CA ALA A 114 -25.37 0.80 9.98
C ALA A 114 -23.92 1.24 9.74
N CYS A 115 -23.60 1.80 8.56
CA CYS A 115 -22.30 2.40 8.30
C CYS A 115 -22.24 3.82 8.89
N TYR A 116 -21.22 4.10 9.70
CA TYR A 116 -21.00 5.46 10.23
C TYR A 116 -20.50 6.43 9.16
N ASP A 117 -19.85 5.91 8.13
CA ASP A 117 -19.34 6.70 7.01
C ASP A 117 -19.70 6.01 5.68
N PRO A 118 -20.95 6.14 5.21
CA PRO A 118 -21.40 5.54 3.96
C PRO A 118 -20.79 6.18 2.71
N SER A 119 -20.23 7.40 2.84
CA SER A 119 -19.50 8.09 1.78
C SER A 119 -18.08 7.58 1.61
N SER A 120 -17.50 6.97 2.64
CA SER A 120 -16.18 6.35 2.54
C SER A 120 -16.23 5.11 1.65
N LEU A 121 -15.50 5.21 0.54
CA LEU A 121 -15.34 4.12 -0.41
C LEU A 121 -14.29 3.13 0.09
N ILE A 122 -14.60 1.86 -0.13
CA ILE A 122 -13.71 0.73 0.09
C ILE A 122 -12.98 0.43 -1.20
N PHE A 123 -11.65 0.46 -1.17
CA PHE A 123 -10.83 0.18 -2.32
C PHE A 123 -10.29 -1.26 -2.29
N PRO A 124 -10.08 -1.90 -3.47
CA PRO A 124 -9.66 -3.30 -3.52
C PRO A 124 -8.28 -3.60 -2.91
N PHE A 125 -7.45 -2.59 -2.67
CA PHE A 125 -6.15 -2.75 -1.99
C PHE A 125 -6.26 -2.71 -0.45
N GLN A 126 -7.47 -2.51 0.10
CA GLN A 126 -7.72 -2.43 1.55
C GLN A 126 -8.23 -3.77 2.13
N GLU A 127 -7.83 -4.91 1.55
CA GLU A 127 -8.31 -6.25 1.96
C GLU A 127 -8.13 -6.51 3.47
N GLU A 128 -7.09 -5.95 4.09
CA GLU A 128 -6.83 -6.07 5.54
C GLU A 128 -7.80 -5.25 6.42
N GLU A 129 -8.56 -4.31 5.86
CA GLU A 129 -9.44 -3.38 6.59
C GLU A 129 -10.93 -3.67 6.37
N ILE A 130 -11.25 -4.68 5.55
CA ILE A 130 -12.61 -4.98 5.09
C ILE A 130 -13.01 -6.40 5.48
N GLU A 131 -14.30 -6.68 5.41
CA GLU A 131 -14.88 -8.02 5.51
C GLU A 131 -15.76 -8.30 4.30
N ARG A 132 -15.81 -9.58 3.91
CA ARG A 132 -16.68 -10.07 2.83
C ARG A 132 -17.67 -11.07 3.40
N CYS A 133 -18.94 -10.95 2.99
CA CYS A 133 -19.91 -11.98 3.31
C CYS A 133 -19.56 -13.27 2.55
N GLY A 134 -19.32 -14.38 3.26
CA GLY A 134 -18.95 -15.66 2.64
C GLY A 134 -20.02 -16.31 1.75
N SER A 135 -21.23 -15.75 1.66
CA SER A 135 -22.31 -16.24 0.78
C SER A 135 -22.48 -15.41 -0.50
N CYS A 136 -22.30 -14.10 -0.44
CA CYS A 136 -22.60 -13.20 -1.56
C CYS A 136 -21.45 -12.26 -1.96
N GLU A 137 -20.32 -12.33 -1.25
CA GLU A 137 -19.11 -11.53 -1.51
C GLU A 137 -19.30 -10.01 -1.42
N LEU A 138 -20.44 -9.55 -0.88
CA LEU A 138 -20.62 -8.13 -0.56
C LEU A 138 -19.55 -7.68 0.43
N VAL A 139 -19.04 -6.47 0.20
CA VAL A 139 -17.91 -5.89 0.93
C VAL A 139 -18.39 -4.92 1.99
N PHE A 140 -17.77 -4.98 3.16
CA PHE A 140 -18.09 -4.19 4.33
C PHE A 140 -16.81 -3.65 4.96
N HIS A 141 -16.87 -2.50 5.64
CA HIS A 141 -15.84 -2.16 6.61
C HIS A 141 -15.88 -3.20 7.73
N LYS A 142 -14.71 -3.66 8.21
CA LYS A 142 -14.61 -4.53 9.40
C LYS A 142 -15.52 -4.13 10.57
N PRO A 143 -15.47 -2.88 11.07
CA PRO A 143 -16.33 -2.46 12.18
C PRO A 143 -17.83 -2.44 11.84
N CYS A 144 -18.19 -2.28 10.55
CA CYS A 144 -19.57 -2.31 10.12
C CYS A 144 -20.12 -3.74 10.04
N PHE A 145 -19.30 -4.68 9.58
CA PHE A 145 -19.70 -6.09 9.51
C PHE A 145 -19.96 -6.69 10.90
N ILE A 146 -19.14 -6.34 11.90
CA ILE A 146 -19.35 -6.78 13.30
C ILE A 146 -20.67 -6.25 13.90
N LYS A 147 -21.15 -5.09 13.44
CA LYS A 147 -22.35 -4.43 13.98
C LYS A 147 -23.66 -4.93 13.38
N ILE A 148 -23.63 -5.41 12.13
CA ILE A 148 -24.85 -5.92 11.48
C ILE A 148 -25.15 -7.33 11.98
N THR A 149 -26.43 -7.64 12.19
CA THR A 149 -26.86 -8.98 12.65
C THR A 149 -26.91 -10.02 11.53
N SER A 150 -27.02 -9.56 10.29
CA SER A 150 -27.06 -10.39 9.08
C SER A 150 -26.67 -9.56 7.87
N CYS A 151 -26.07 -10.20 6.87
CA CYS A 151 -25.82 -9.61 5.57
C CYS A 151 -27.15 -9.25 4.86
N PRO A 152 -27.22 -8.19 4.01
CA PRO A 152 -28.42 -7.89 3.22
C PRO A 152 -28.92 -9.02 2.32
N CYS A 153 -28.06 -10.00 1.99
CA CYS A 153 -28.47 -11.21 1.27
C CYS A 153 -29.22 -12.25 2.14
N GLY A 154 -29.32 -12.03 3.46
CA GLY A 154 -29.95 -12.93 4.43
C GLY A 154 -29.02 -13.96 5.07
N ALA A 155 -27.74 -14.01 4.67
CA ALA A 155 -26.74 -14.86 5.33
C ALA A 155 -26.25 -14.27 6.65
N TYR A 156 -25.85 -15.15 7.57
CA TYR A 156 -25.18 -14.80 8.83
C TYR A 156 -23.67 -14.68 8.63
#